data_AF-A0AAJ5RLS2-F1
#
_entry.id   AF-A0AAJ5RLS2-F1
#
_cell.length_a   1.000
_cell.length_b   1.000
_cell.length_c   1.000
_cell.angle_alpha   90.00
_cell.angle_beta   90.00
_cell.angle_gamma   90.00
#
_symmetry.space_group_name_H-M   'P 1'
#
loop_
_entity.id
_entity.type
_entity.pdbx_description
1 polymer ?
#
loop_
_entity_poly.entity_id
_entity_poly.type
_entity_poly.pdbx_seq_one_letter_code
_entity_poly.pdbx_strand_id
1 'polypeptide(L)'
;MIIARREKPLKLLWLEALMRRLLKDDVEFHYFQEQYRRLDAGFAGEQKVDREWYELICPNNFYVLNNLHFMNAAEHGHQLDTLFICPQFMFVLEIKNIHGRLEFDQLTHQCTRTKVDGTVEGFPNALTQTERHIRFLKSLIANYPLPIEGAVVIANPSAIIINPSNALPIFHVSGLHKHLQLLFKKYPQKIITEDQLTQLVQMLLSKQTAPRMQTSVAPSRIRHGVLCPKCSYQHAMSFQRGTWKCSYCHYSSIKIFAEALLDYRLLVSHNITNQQLRTFFGIHSSDTATRLLRKFQFPYTGTYRNRVYHLPENLLDHMERFY
;
A
#
# COMPACT_ATOMS: atom_id res chain seq x y z
N MET A 1 -19.10 5.28 13.03
CA MET A 1 -17.68 4.91 12.84
C MET A 1 -17.44 4.59 11.38
N ILE A 2 -16.46 5.24 10.75
CA ILE A 2 -16.05 4.92 9.37
C ILE A 2 -14.55 4.63 9.38
N ILE A 3 -14.18 3.36 9.19
CA ILE A 3 -12.79 2.92 9.11
C ILE A 3 -12.49 2.61 7.66
N ALA A 4 -11.56 3.35 7.06
CA ALA A 4 -11.09 3.08 5.71
C ALA A 4 -10.37 1.72 5.66
N ARG A 5 -10.77 0.87 4.71
CA ARG A 5 -10.05 -0.38 4.47
C ARG A 5 -8.64 -0.03 3.99
N ARG A 6 -7.61 -0.55 4.67
CA ARG A 6 -6.24 -0.41 4.20
C ARG A 6 -6.02 -1.24 2.95
N GLU A 7 -5.67 -0.57 1.86
CA GLU A 7 -5.30 -1.20 0.61
C GLU A 7 -3.80 -1.43 0.53
N LYS A 8 -3.42 -2.46 -0.23
CA LYS A 8 -2.01 -2.77 -0.44
C LYS A 8 -1.35 -1.65 -1.25
N PRO A 9 -0.22 -1.07 -0.80
CA PRO A 9 0.43 0.02 -1.52
C PRO A 9 0.78 -0.38 -2.96
N LEU A 10 0.61 0.54 -3.91
CA LEU A 10 0.90 0.29 -5.34
C LEU A 10 2.31 -0.26 -5.57
N LYS A 11 3.31 0.28 -4.85
CA LYS A 11 4.70 -0.20 -4.92
C LYS A 11 4.86 -1.64 -4.45
N LEU A 12 4.08 -2.07 -3.44
CA LEU A 12 4.12 -3.44 -2.95
C LEU A 12 3.49 -4.39 -3.99
N LEU A 13 2.34 -4.03 -4.57
CA LEU A 13 1.74 -4.78 -5.69
C LEU A 13 2.69 -4.89 -6.88
N TRP A 14 3.39 -3.80 -7.22
CA TRP A 14 4.40 -3.79 -8.28
C TRP A 14 5.57 -4.72 -7.98
N LEU A 15 6.11 -4.70 -6.75
CA LEU A 15 7.18 -5.61 -6.33
C LEU A 15 6.73 -7.07 -6.37
N GLU A 16 5.49 -7.37 -6.01
CA GLU A 16 4.94 -8.74 -6.12
C GLU A 16 4.87 -9.22 -7.55
N ALA A 17 4.35 -8.38 -8.46
CA ALA A 17 4.34 -8.67 -9.88
C ALA A 17 5.77 -8.87 -10.41
N LEU A 18 6.70 -8.02 -9.98
CA LEU A 18 8.10 -8.13 -10.38
C LEU A 18 8.74 -9.42 -9.85
N MET A 19 8.52 -9.81 -8.60
CA MET A 19 9.04 -11.05 -8.03
C MET A 19 8.49 -12.31 -8.72
N ARG A 20 7.28 -12.26 -9.27
CA ARG A 20 6.76 -13.33 -10.13
C ARG A 20 7.46 -13.40 -11.49
N ARG A 21 7.83 -12.24 -12.06
CA ARG A 21 8.28 -12.14 -13.46
C ARG A 21 9.78 -11.96 -13.65
N LEU A 22 10.52 -11.53 -12.66
CA LEU A 22 11.97 -11.36 -12.74
C LEU A 22 12.64 -12.73 -12.67
N LEU A 23 13.69 -12.95 -13.46
CA LEU A 23 14.53 -14.14 -13.32
C LEU A 23 15.34 -14.05 -12.03
N LYS A 24 15.57 -15.19 -11.38
CA LYS A 24 16.33 -15.24 -10.11
C LYS A 24 17.78 -14.82 -10.29
N ASP A 25 18.35 -15.05 -11.47
CA ASP A 25 19.73 -14.71 -11.81
C ASP A 25 19.88 -13.25 -12.26
N ASP A 26 18.80 -12.46 -12.24
CA ASP A 26 18.86 -11.04 -12.53
C ASP A 26 19.69 -10.30 -11.46
N VAL A 27 20.56 -9.39 -11.92
CA VAL A 27 21.53 -8.67 -11.08
C VAL A 27 20.86 -7.90 -9.93
N GLU A 28 19.63 -7.41 -10.11
CA GLU A 28 18.90 -6.66 -9.09
C GLU A 28 17.83 -7.49 -8.37
N PHE A 29 17.75 -8.81 -8.62
CA PHE A 29 16.74 -9.66 -8.01
C PHE A 29 16.75 -9.56 -6.47
N HIS A 30 17.93 -9.67 -5.86
CA HIS A 30 18.09 -9.56 -4.41
C HIS A 30 17.74 -8.17 -3.88
N TYR A 31 18.07 -7.12 -4.63
CA TYR A 31 17.69 -5.76 -4.27
C TYR A 31 16.16 -5.61 -4.19
N PHE A 32 15.44 -6.03 -5.25
CA PHE A 32 13.98 -5.95 -5.27
C PHE A 32 13.33 -6.89 -4.24
N GLN A 33 13.91 -8.07 -4.02
CA GLN A 33 13.44 -9.00 -3.00
C GLN A 33 13.52 -8.38 -1.60
N GLU A 34 14.59 -7.68 -1.27
CA GLU A 34 14.72 -7.00 0.02
C GLU A 34 13.75 -5.82 0.15
N GLN A 35 13.57 -5.04 -0.93
CA GLN A 35 12.53 -4.00 -0.96
C GLN A 35 11.13 -4.57 -0.73
N TYR A 36 10.82 -5.71 -1.35
CA TYR A 36 9.56 -6.42 -1.18
C TYR A 36 9.36 -6.84 0.28
N ARG A 37 10.32 -7.56 0.86
CA ARG A 37 10.26 -8.03 2.25
C ARG A 37 10.03 -6.88 3.23
N ARG A 38 10.75 -5.77 3.05
CA ARG A 38 10.62 -4.59 3.91
C ARG A 38 9.23 -3.95 3.83
N LEU A 39 8.71 -3.76 2.61
CA LEU A 39 7.39 -3.15 2.40
C LEU A 39 6.25 -4.07 2.84
N ASP A 40 6.36 -5.37 2.57
CA ASP A 40 5.37 -6.37 2.99
C ASP A 40 5.31 -6.48 4.52
N ALA A 41 6.47 -6.51 5.18
CA ALA A 41 6.54 -6.46 6.65
C ALA A 41 5.96 -5.16 7.22
N GLY A 42 6.24 -4.01 6.60
CA GLY A 42 5.64 -2.72 6.98
C GLY A 42 4.11 -2.76 6.91
N PHE A 43 3.58 -3.17 5.75
CA PHE A 43 2.15 -3.31 5.51
C PHE A 43 1.47 -4.28 6.49
N ALA A 44 2.08 -5.43 6.77
CA ALA A 44 1.57 -6.38 7.76
C ALA A 44 1.51 -5.76 9.17
N GLY A 45 2.46 -4.88 9.52
CA GLY A 45 2.44 -4.15 10.77
C GLY A 45 1.32 -3.12 10.85
N GLU A 46 1.09 -2.38 9.76
CA GLU A 46 -0.03 -1.45 9.66
C GLU A 46 -1.38 -2.18 9.80
N GLN A 47 -1.54 -3.31 9.10
CA GLN A 47 -2.73 -4.16 9.22
C GLN A 47 -2.94 -4.70 10.64
N LYS A 48 -1.86 -4.90 11.41
CA LYS A 48 -1.96 -5.31 12.80
C LYS A 48 -2.52 -4.17 13.67
N VAL A 49 -2.07 -2.94 13.46
CA VAL A 49 -2.63 -1.75 14.14
C VAL A 49 -4.09 -1.53 13.74
N ASP A 50 -4.44 -1.77 12.47
CA ASP A 50 -5.81 -1.57 11.99
C ASP A 50 -6.85 -2.40 12.76
N ARG A 51 -6.45 -3.57 13.28
CA ARG A 51 -7.33 -4.44 14.08
C ARG A 51 -7.80 -3.78 15.37
N GLU A 52 -6.95 -2.96 15.98
CA GLU A 52 -7.27 -2.24 17.21
C GLU A 52 -8.45 -1.27 17.02
N TRP A 53 -8.62 -0.71 15.82
CA TRP A 53 -9.72 0.23 15.57
C TRP A 53 -11.11 -0.40 15.68
N TYR A 54 -11.23 -1.70 15.42
CA TYR A 54 -12.51 -2.41 15.49
C TYR A 54 -12.94 -2.71 16.92
N GLU A 55 -11.99 -2.75 17.86
CA GLU A 55 -12.24 -2.96 19.29
C GLU A 55 -12.43 -1.62 20.05
N LEU A 56 -12.16 -0.49 19.38
CA LEU A 56 -12.23 0.83 19.99
C LEU A 56 -13.68 1.25 20.28
N ILE A 57 -13.98 1.42 21.56
CA ILE A 57 -15.23 2.07 22.02
C ILE A 57 -14.99 3.59 22.08
N CYS A 58 -15.54 4.31 21.12
CA CYS A 58 -15.50 5.77 21.06
C CYS A 58 -16.88 6.37 21.37
N PRO A 59 -16.98 7.40 22.22
CA PRO A 59 -18.26 8.05 22.54
C PRO A 59 -18.86 8.85 21.37
N ASN A 60 -18.06 9.17 20.34
CA ASN A 60 -18.45 9.99 19.20
C ASN A 60 -18.20 9.28 17.88
N ASN A 61 -18.81 9.79 16.81
CA ASN A 61 -18.39 9.40 15.47
C ASN A 61 -16.93 9.76 15.26
N PHE A 62 -16.24 8.89 14.53
CA PHE A 62 -14.87 9.10 14.14
C PHE A 62 -14.62 8.45 12.78
N TYR A 63 -13.56 8.95 12.15
CA TYR A 63 -13.01 8.44 10.91
C TYR A 63 -11.59 7.94 11.16
N VAL A 64 -11.26 6.79 10.59
CA VAL A 64 -9.88 6.31 10.49
C VAL A 64 -9.54 6.25 9.02
N LEU A 65 -8.63 7.12 8.59
CA LEU A 65 -8.13 7.18 7.22
C LEU A 65 -6.73 6.58 7.18
N ASN A 66 -6.44 5.78 6.17
CA ASN A 66 -5.20 5.04 6.06
C ASN A 66 -4.47 5.42 4.76
N ASN A 67 -3.13 5.43 4.78
CA ASN A 67 -2.29 5.69 3.61
C ASN A 67 -2.65 6.98 2.86
N LEU A 68 -2.82 8.08 3.60
CA LEU A 68 -3.11 9.38 2.98
C LEU A 68 -1.84 9.97 2.39
N HIS A 69 -1.86 10.26 1.09
CA HIS A 69 -0.74 10.89 0.38
C HIS A 69 -1.08 12.33 0.01
N PHE A 70 -0.24 13.27 0.42
CA PHE A 70 -0.35 14.69 0.09
C PHE A 70 0.95 15.20 -0.53
N MET A 71 0.82 16.24 -1.34
CA MET A 71 1.93 17.07 -1.81
C MET A 71 1.75 18.48 -1.25
N ASN A 72 2.81 19.03 -0.67
CA ASN A 72 2.81 20.44 -0.27
C ASN A 72 3.23 21.36 -1.43
N ALA A 73 3.13 22.67 -1.23
CA ALA A 73 3.45 23.67 -2.25
C ALA A 73 4.93 23.65 -2.71
N ALA A 74 5.82 23.04 -1.93
CA ALA A 74 7.25 22.88 -2.24
C ALA A 74 7.55 21.50 -2.85
N GLU A 75 6.54 20.80 -3.37
CA GLU A 75 6.65 19.47 -3.98
C GLU A 75 7.23 18.38 -3.06
N HIS A 76 7.13 18.57 -1.74
CA HIS A 76 7.45 17.53 -0.79
C HIS A 76 6.22 16.71 -0.44
N GLY A 77 6.36 15.38 -0.58
CA GLY A 77 5.33 14.41 -0.22
C GLY A 77 5.20 14.22 1.29
N HIS A 78 3.96 14.05 1.74
CA HIS A 78 3.60 13.64 3.09
C HIS A 78 2.73 12.39 3.00
N GLN A 79 3.19 11.27 3.56
CA GLN A 79 2.44 10.01 3.61
C GLN A 79 2.08 9.73 5.07
N LEU A 80 0.79 9.68 5.39
CA LEU A 80 0.31 9.35 6.71
C LEU A 80 -0.15 7.90 6.75
N ASP A 81 0.46 7.07 7.60
CA ASP A 81 0.10 5.66 7.72
C ASP A 81 -1.34 5.51 8.21
N THR A 82 -1.70 6.23 9.28
CA THR A 82 -3.06 6.34 9.80
C THR A 82 -3.35 7.74 10.35
N LEU A 83 -4.54 8.24 10.06
CA LEU A 83 -5.10 9.46 10.61
C LEU A 83 -6.48 9.17 11.22
N PHE A 84 -6.55 9.26 12.55
CA PHE A 84 -7.81 9.23 13.30
C PHE A 84 -8.35 10.65 13.42
N ILE A 85 -9.65 10.83 13.19
CA ILE A 85 -10.32 12.14 13.22
C ILE A 85 -11.64 12.00 13.95
N CYS A 86 -11.85 12.82 14.98
CA CYS A 86 -13.12 12.94 15.69
C CYS A 86 -13.46 14.43 15.92
N PRO A 87 -14.67 14.75 16.44
CA PRO A 87 -15.06 16.13 16.73
C PRO A 87 -14.15 16.89 17.72
N GLN A 88 -13.32 16.18 18.50
CA GLN A 88 -12.48 16.79 19.54
C GLN A 88 -11.02 16.99 19.13
N PHE A 89 -10.46 16.10 18.32
CA PHE A 89 -9.05 16.16 17.91
C PHE A 89 -8.78 15.30 16.66
N MET A 90 -7.60 15.51 16.07
CA MET A 90 -6.98 14.62 15.09
C MET A 90 -5.79 13.92 15.72
N PHE A 91 -5.57 12.67 15.35
CA PHE A 91 -4.46 11.86 15.86
C PHE A 91 -3.75 11.13 14.73
N VAL A 92 -2.49 11.51 14.52
CA VAL A 92 -1.62 10.97 13.48
C VAL A 92 -0.82 9.82 14.06
N LEU A 93 -0.88 8.66 13.42
CA LEU A 93 -0.01 7.53 13.76
C LEU A 93 1.00 7.28 12.65
N GLU A 94 2.26 7.21 13.06
CA GLU A 94 3.34 6.62 12.27
C GLU A 94 3.58 5.21 12.79
N ILE A 95 3.47 4.20 11.93
CA ILE A 95 3.51 2.80 12.32
C ILE A 95 4.83 2.19 11.89
N LYS A 96 5.58 1.62 12.84
CA LYS A 96 6.82 0.90 12.57
C LYS A 96 6.69 -0.57 12.95
N ASN A 97 7.00 -1.46 12.01
CA ASN A 97 7.07 -2.90 12.26
C ASN A 97 8.51 -3.39 12.23
N ILE A 98 9.26 -3.07 13.29
CA ILE A 98 10.71 -3.29 13.36
C ILE A 98 11.00 -4.12 14.62
N HIS A 99 11.84 -5.14 14.51
CA HIS A 99 12.30 -5.94 15.66
C HIS A 99 13.60 -5.37 16.26
N GLY A 100 14.02 -5.90 17.40
CA GLY A 100 15.28 -5.51 18.06
C GLY A 100 15.12 -4.37 19.06
N ARG A 101 16.24 -3.85 19.56
CA ARG A 101 16.28 -2.74 20.51
C ARG A 101 16.32 -1.43 19.75
N LEU A 102 15.29 -0.60 19.91
CA LEU A 102 15.13 0.69 19.24
C LEU A 102 15.47 1.80 20.23
N GLU A 103 16.49 2.59 19.90
CA GLU A 103 16.90 3.73 20.70
C GLU A 103 16.67 5.03 19.91
N PHE A 104 16.05 6.00 20.59
CA PHE A 104 15.69 7.30 20.02
C PHE A 104 16.48 8.39 20.73
N ASP A 105 17.57 8.83 20.09
CA ASP A 105 18.37 9.94 20.60
C ASP A 105 17.68 11.26 20.27
N GLN A 106 17.25 11.98 21.31
CA GLN A 106 16.58 13.26 21.18
C GLN A 106 17.53 14.41 20.85
N LEU A 107 18.82 14.31 21.19
CA LEU A 107 19.83 15.34 20.96
C LEU A 107 20.29 15.34 19.50
N THR A 108 20.62 14.15 18.98
CA THR A 108 21.10 13.99 17.59
C THR A 108 19.97 13.75 16.59
N HIS A 109 18.74 13.58 17.09
CA HIS A 109 17.58 13.16 16.32
C HIS A 109 17.79 11.84 15.57
N GLN A 110 18.67 10.96 16.05
CA GLN A 110 18.94 9.65 15.45
C GLN A 110 18.04 8.56 16.03
N CYS A 111 17.58 7.65 15.16
CA CYS A 111 16.98 6.38 15.58
C CYS A 111 17.96 5.26 15.24
N THR A 112 18.28 4.41 16.20
CA THR A 112 19.14 3.24 15.98
C THR A 112 18.43 1.95 16.36
N ARG A 113 18.76 0.88 15.65
CA ARG A 113 18.32 -0.48 15.97
C ARG A 113 19.53 -1.33 16.29
N THR A 114 19.53 -1.98 17.45
CA THR A 114 20.45 -3.07 17.76
C THR A 114 19.75 -4.41 17.57
N LYS A 115 20.31 -5.28 16.72
CA LYS A 115 19.81 -6.64 16.49
C LYS A 115 20.37 -7.62 17.54
N VAL A 116 19.86 -8.85 17.51
CA VAL A 116 20.28 -9.92 18.43
C VAL A 116 21.76 -10.29 18.27
N ASP A 117 22.30 -10.16 17.06
CA ASP A 117 23.72 -10.39 16.75
C ASP A 117 24.65 -9.22 17.15
N GLY A 118 24.10 -8.17 17.77
CA GLY A 118 24.85 -6.97 18.18
C GLY A 118 25.05 -5.94 17.07
N THR A 119 24.58 -6.19 15.84
CA THR A 119 24.70 -5.20 14.76
C THR A 119 23.81 -3.98 15.03
N VAL A 120 24.39 -2.80 14.84
CA VAL A 120 23.72 -1.50 15.03
C VAL A 120 23.50 -0.84 13.68
N GLU A 121 22.26 -0.45 13.41
CA GLU A 121 21.85 0.18 12.17
C GLU A 121 21.11 1.49 12.45
N GLY A 122 21.39 2.54 11.68
CA GLY A 122 20.67 3.81 11.75
C GLY A 122 19.41 3.80 10.89
N PHE A 123 18.36 4.46 11.36
CA PHE A 123 17.07 4.59 10.69
C PHE A 123 16.62 6.06 10.64
N PRO A 124 15.81 6.44 9.64
CA PRO A 124 15.04 7.67 9.68
C PRO A 124 14.24 7.76 10.98
N ASN A 125 14.31 8.90 11.65
CA ASN A 125 13.65 9.09 12.93
C ASN A 125 12.14 9.28 12.72
N ALA A 126 11.36 8.30 13.17
CA ALA A 126 9.91 8.30 13.08
C ALA A 126 9.28 9.48 13.84
N LEU A 127 9.90 9.95 14.94
CA LEU A 127 9.38 11.05 15.74
C LEU A 127 9.42 12.36 14.94
N THR A 128 10.56 12.67 14.31
CA THR A 128 10.71 13.89 13.51
C THR A 128 9.84 13.84 12.25
N GLN A 129 9.64 12.65 11.68
CA GLN A 129 8.68 12.42 10.58
C GLN A 129 7.25 12.76 11.03
N THR A 130 6.79 12.24 12.17
CA THR A 130 5.44 12.53 12.69
C THR A 130 5.26 14.00 13.02
N GLU A 131 6.25 14.66 13.63
CA GLU A 131 6.18 16.11 13.90
C GLU A 131 6.05 16.94 12.62
N ARG A 132 6.74 16.55 11.54
CA ARG A 132 6.58 17.19 10.22
C ARG A 132 5.17 16.99 9.67
N HIS A 133 4.60 15.80 9.83
CA HIS A 133 3.22 15.50 9.43
C HIS A 133 2.21 16.33 10.21
N ILE A 134 2.37 16.46 11.53
CA ILE A 134 1.52 17.31 12.38
C ILE A 134 1.59 18.77 11.91
N ARG A 135 2.80 19.31 11.69
CA ARG A 135 2.97 20.70 11.21
C ARG A 135 2.28 20.92 9.86
N PHE A 136 2.45 19.98 8.94
CA PHE A 136 1.78 20.02 7.64
C PHE A 136 0.25 20.01 7.79
N LEU A 137 -0.30 19.09 8.57
CA LEU A 137 -1.75 19.02 8.78
C LEU A 137 -2.29 20.29 9.44
N LYS A 138 -1.59 20.87 10.42
CA LYS A 138 -1.97 22.15 11.04
C LYS A 138 -2.11 23.26 9.99
N SER A 139 -1.18 23.31 9.03
CA SER A 139 -1.29 24.27 7.92
C SER A 139 -2.42 23.92 6.94
N LEU A 140 -2.66 22.63 6.69
CA LEU A 140 -3.66 22.15 5.73
C LEU A 140 -5.09 22.40 6.22
N ILE A 141 -5.33 22.29 7.52
CA ILE A 141 -6.63 22.41 8.16
C ILE A 141 -6.79 23.69 8.98
N ALA A 142 -6.06 24.77 8.64
CA ALA A 142 -6.01 26.00 9.42
C ALA A 142 -7.39 26.63 9.74
N ASN A 143 -8.42 26.33 8.94
CA ASN A 143 -9.80 26.79 9.17
C ASN A 143 -10.57 25.97 10.23
N TYR A 144 -10.00 24.88 10.73
CA TYR A 144 -10.57 24.04 11.76
C TYR A 144 -9.69 24.11 13.01
N PRO A 145 -10.20 24.56 14.17
CA PRO A 145 -9.41 24.73 15.38
C PRO A 145 -9.17 23.39 16.12
N LEU A 146 -9.06 22.28 15.39
CA LEU A 146 -8.83 20.96 15.97
C LEU A 146 -7.38 20.79 16.44
N PRO A 147 -7.16 20.37 17.68
CA PRO A 147 -5.87 19.86 18.14
C PRO A 147 -5.42 18.70 17.25
N ILE A 148 -4.14 18.70 16.88
CA ILE A 148 -3.51 17.60 16.13
C ILE A 148 -2.42 17.02 17.02
N GLU A 149 -2.65 15.79 17.44
CA GLU A 149 -1.72 14.97 18.20
C GLU A 149 -1.06 13.94 17.29
N GLY A 150 0.04 13.35 17.74
CA GLY A 150 0.59 12.20 17.04
C GLY A 150 1.39 11.28 17.94
N ALA A 151 1.63 10.09 17.43
CA ALA A 151 2.42 9.08 18.11
C ALA A 151 3.13 8.17 17.11
N VAL A 152 4.22 7.56 17.57
CA VAL A 152 4.86 6.44 16.87
C VAL A 152 4.39 5.14 17.50
N VAL A 153 3.81 4.25 16.70
CA VAL A 153 3.31 2.95 17.15
C VAL A 153 4.21 1.84 16.65
N ILE A 154 4.73 1.05 17.58
CA ILE A 154 5.53 -0.14 17.27
C ILE A 154 4.61 -1.37 17.19
N ALA A 155 4.39 -1.87 15.99
CA ALA A 155 3.51 -3.01 15.73
C ALA A 155 4.14 -4.35 16.17
N ASN A 156 5.47 -4.43 16.14
CA ASN A 156 6.20 -5.62 16.56
C ASN A 156 6.26 -5.70 18.10
N PRO A 157 5.71 -6.75 18.73
CA PRO A 157 5.69 -6.87 20.18
C PRO A 157 7.06 -7.27 20.77
N SER A 158 7.95 -7.84 19.96
CA SER A 158 9.29 -8.25 20.38
C SER A 158 10.31 -7.13 20.30
N ALA A 159 9.93 -5.95 19.80
CA ALA A 159 10.79 -4.79 19.83
C ALA A 159 10.94 -4.28 21.27
N ILE A 160 12.09 -3.72 21.60
CA ILE A 160 12.33 -3.10 22.90
C ILE A 160 12.56 -1.61 22.66
N ILE A 161 11.71 -0.76 23.23
CA ILE A 161 11.83 0.70 23.13
C ILE A 161 12.72 1.19 24.26
N ILE A 162 13.81 1.88 23.92
CA ILE A 162 14.78 2.46 24.86
C ILE A 162 14.73 3.98 24.70
N ASN A 163 14.81 4.70 25.83
CA ASN A 163 14.82 6.16 25.88
C ASN A 163 13.64 6.79 25.10
N PRO A 164 12.38 6.51 25.49
CA PRO A 164 11.23 6.98 24.74
C PRO A 164 11.18 8.52 24.66
N SER A 165 10.56 8.99 23.58
CA SER A 165 10.02 10.34 23.37
C SER A 165 9.48 11.03 24.63
N ASN A 166 10.06 12.13 25.12
CA ASN A 166 9.35 13.02 26.05
C ASN A 166 8.41 13.99 25.30
N ALA A 167 8.74 14.33 24.05
CA ALA A 167 8.02 15.32 23.26
C ALA A 167 6.87 14.69 22.46
N LEU A 168 7.09 13.49 21.91
CA LEU A 168 6.10 12.77 21.14
C LEU A 168 5.98 11.33 21.65
N PRO A 169 4.76 10.86 21.98
CA PRO A 169 4.55 9.50 22.46
C PRO A 169 5.07 8.42 21.50
N ILE A 170 5.73 7.42 22.06
CA ILE A 170 6.11 6.19 21.37
C ILE A 170 5.74 4.98 22.23
N PHE A 171 5.00 4.03 21.65
CA PHE A 171 4.49 2.87 22.38
C PHE A 171 4.20 1.68 21.45
N HIS A 172 4.08 0.49 22.04
CA HIS A 172 3.61 -0.69 21.31
C HIS A 172 2.12 -0.60 21.01
N VAL A 173 1.69 -1.26 19.93
CA VAL A 173 0.28 -1.31 19.49
C VAL A 173 -0.73 -1.59 20.63
N SER A 174 -0.38 -2.44 21.61
CA SER A 174 -1.21 -2.73 22.79
C SER A 174 -1.52 -1.51 23.67
N GLY A 175 -0.73 -0.44 23.57
CA GLY A 175 -0.93 0.82 24.28
C GLY A 175 -1.88 1.81 23.57
N LEU A 176 -2.28 1.53 22.32
CA LEU A 176 -3.06 2.46 21.49
C LEU A 176 -4.38 2.87 22.15
N HIS A 177 -5.17 1.88 22.59
CA HIS A 177 -6.43 2.10 23.28
C HIS A 177 -6.26 2.96 24.54
N LYS A 178 -5.27 2.65 25.37
CA LYS A 178 -4.96 3.42 26.58
C LYS A 178 -4.60 4.87 26.23
N HIS A 179 -3.81 5.08 25.18
CA HIS A 179 -3.42 6.42 24.75
C HIS A 179 -4.60 7.24 24.22
N LEU A 180 -5.47 6.64 23.40
CA LEU A 180 -6.70 7.29 22.93
C LEU A 180 -7.60 7.72 24.10
N GLN A 181 -7.73 6.90 25.13
CA GLN A 181 -8.49 7.25 26.34
C GLN A 181 -7.87 8.46 27.07
N LEU A 182 -6.54 8.60 27.09
CA LEU A 182 -5.89 9.80 27.62
C LEU A 182 -6.20 11.04 26.77
N LEU A 183 -6.23 10.89 25.44
CA LEU A 183 -6.60 11.99 24.53
C LEU A 183 -8.06 12.41 24.70
N PHE A 184 -8.99 11.47 24.85
CA PHE A 184 -10.40 11.81 25.14
C PHE A 184 -10.57 12.53 26.48
N LYS A 185 -9.77 12.17 27.49
CA LYS A 185 -9.74 12.90 28.77
C LYS A 185 -9.13 14.29 28.65
N LYS A 186 -8.08 14.44 27.83
CA LYS A 186 -7.41 15.72 27.55
C LYS A 186 -8.32 16.67 26.76
N TYR A 187 -9.13 16.13 25.85
CA TYR A 187 -10.04 16.87 24.97
C TYR A 187 -11.50 16.42 25.17
N PRO A 188 -12.15 16.79 26.28
CA PRO A 188 -13.49 16.31 26.60
C PRO A 188 -14.58 16.95 25.75
N GLN A 189 -14.36 18.15 25.22
CA GLN A 189 -15.35 18.94 24.49
C GLN A 189 -15.25 18.75 22.98
N LYS A 190 -16.41 18.67 22.30
CA LYS A 190 -16.47 18.74 20.83
C LYS A 190 -16.11 20.16 20.38
N ILE A 191 -15.18 20.25 19.44
CA ILE A 191 -14.70 21.52 18.87
C ILE A 191 -15.40 21.80 17.54
N ILE A 192 -15.69 20.75 16.77
CA ILE A 192 -16.41 20.84 15.51
C ILE A 192 -17.69 20.01 15.55
N THR A 193 -18.66 20.34 14.69
CA THR A 193 -19.88 19.55 14.51
C THR A 193 -19.65 18.30 13.66
N GLU A 194 -20.62 17.38 13.66
CA GLU A 194 -20.57 16.17 12.82
C GLU A 194 -20.57 16.51 11.31
N ASP A 195 -21.28 17.58 10.91
CA ASP A 195 -21.29 18.07 9.54
C ASP A 195 -19.92 18.65 9.14
N GLN A 196 -19.32 19.47 10.02
CA GLN A 196 -17.98 20.00 9.82
C GLN A 196 -16.92 18.89 9.76
N LEU A 197 -17.08 17.83 10.56
CA LEU A 197 -16.21 16.65 10.53
C LEU A 197 -16.29 15.95 9.17
N THR A 198 -17.51 15.76 8.66
CA THR A 198 -17.72 15.12 7.36
C THR A 198 -17.14 15.97 6.22
N GLN A 199 -17.34 17.29 6.26
CA GLN A 199 -16.73 18.23 5.30
C GLN A 199 -15.20 18.21 5.36
N LEU A 200 -14.62 18.19 6.57
CA LEU A 200 -13.18 18.10 6.77
C LEU A 200 -12.61 16.83 6.15
N VAL A 201 -13.24 15.67 6.40
CA VAL A 201 -12.82 14.39 5.83
C VAL A 201 -12.88 14.42 4.30
N GLN A 202 -13.99 14.91 3.72
CA GLN A 202 -14.12 15.02 2.27
C GLN A 202 -13.07 15.95 1.66
N MET A 203 -12.75 17.06 2.32
CA MET A 203 -11.68 17.97 1.91
C MET A 203 -10.30 17.31 1.95
N LEU A 204 -10.00 16.53 2.99
CA LEU A 204 -8.74 15.78 3.06
C LEU A 204 -8.65 14.73 1.95
N LEU A 205 -9.74 14.00 1.69
CA LEU A 205 -9.78 13.01 0.62
C LEU A 205 -9.62 13.64 -0.77
N SER A 206 -10.23 14.80 -1.03
CA SER A 206 -10.13 15.48 -2.33
C SER A 206 -8.76 16.09 -2.60
N LYS A 207 -7.99 16.40 -1.56
CA LYS A 207 -6.60 16.90 -1.66
C LYS A 207 -5.56 15.79 -1.77
N GLN A 208 -5.96 14.53 -1.74
CA GLN A 208 -5.01 13.43 -1.90
C GLN A 208 -4.37 13.47 -3.28
N THR A 209 -3.07 13.18 -3.31
CA THR A 209 -2.33 13.00 -4.55
C THR A 209 -2.22 11.51 -4.85
N ALA A 210 -2.58 11.10 -6.07
CA ALA A 210 -2.44 9.72 -6.48
C ALA A 210 -0.97 9.28 -6.39
N PRO A 211 -0.67 8.11 -5.79
CA PRO A 211 0.69 7.60 -5.71
C PRO A 211 1.23 7.36 -7.13
N ARG A 212 2.32 8.04 -7.48
CA ARG A 212 3.00 7.84 -8.77
C ARG A 212 4.09 6.79 -8.63
N MET A 213 4.07 5.80 -9.52
CA MET A 213 5.12 4.80 -9.60
C MET A 213 6.24 5.29 -10.50
N GLN A 214 7.44 5.52 -9.94
CA GLN A 214 8.59 6.07 -10.67
C GLN A 214 9.55 4.99 -11.19
N THR A 215 9.34 3.73 -10.83
CA THR A 215 10.28 2.63 -11.14
C THR A 215 9.80 1.82 -12.35
N SER A 216 10.60 1.82 -13.42
CA SER A 216 10.42 0.93 -14.56
C SER A 216 11.57 -0.07 -14.62
N VAL A 217 11.23 -1.33 -14.88
CA VAL A 217 12.20 -2.39 -15.21
C VAL A 217 12.12 -2.58 -16.72
N ALA A 218 13.27 -2.77 -17.37
CA ALA A 218 13.31 -2.96 -18.82
C ALA A 218 12.40 -4.15 -19.22
N PRO A 219 11.54 -4.01 -20.25
CA PRO A 219 10.64 -5.09 -20.68
C PRO A 219 11.34 -6.41 -21.04
N SER A 220 12.63 -6.35 -21.40
CA SER A 220 13.45 -7.54 -21.68
C SER A 220 13.78 -8.39 -20.44
N ARG A 221 13.73 -7.80 -19.24
CA ARG A 221 14.06 -8.47 -17.97
C ARG A 221 12.88 -9.21 -17.36
N ILE A 222 11.66 -8.89 -17.80
CA ILE A 222 10.44 -9.50 -17.29
C ILE A 222 10.04 -10.69 -18.15
N ARG A 223 9.65 -11.78 -17.48
CA ARG A 223 9.21 -13.00 -18.13
C ARG A 223 7.81 -12.84 -18.72
N HIS A 224 7.67 -13.39 -19.91
CA HIS A 224 6.44 -13.43 -20.69
C HIS A 224 5.60 -14.68 -20.39
N GLY A 225 4.33 -14.64 -20.77
CA GLY A 225 3.37 -15.71 -20.57
C GLY A 225 2.52 -15.55 -19.30
N VAL A 226 1.57 -16.47 -19.16
CA VAL A 226 0.83 -16.70 -17.92
C VAL A 226 1.62 -17.70 -17.08
N LEU A 227 2.11 -17.28 -15.91
CA LEU A 227 3.03 -18.09 -15.10
C LEU A 227 2.25 -18.96 -14.11
N CYS A 228 2.69 -20.21 -13.92
CA CYS A 228 1.97 -21.18 -13.10
C CYS A 228 2.21 -20.94 -11.59
N PRO A 229 1.17 -20.66 -10.80
CA PRO A 229 1.32 -20.40 -9.36
C PRO A 229 1.73 -21.64 -8.57
N LYS A 230 1.33 -22.85 -9.02
CA LYS A 230 1.69 -24.12 -8.39
C LYS A 230 3.15 -24.54 -8.61
N CYS A 231 3.84 -23.91 -9.56
CA CYS A 231 5.27 -24.10 -9.81
C CYS A 231 6.09 -22.92 -9.30
N SER A 232 5.60 -22.17 -8.30
CA SER A 232 6.23 -20.93 -7.82
C SER A 232 6.56 -19.97 -8.97
N TYR A 233 5.66 -19.87 -9.95
CA TYR A 233 5.77 -19.03 -11.15
C TYR A 233 6.93 -19.39 -12.09
N GLN A 234 7.59 -20.54 -11.92
CA GLN A 234 8.76 -20.92 -12.73
C GLN A 234 8.40 -21.38 -14.15
N HIS A 235 7.17 -21.81 -14.42
CA HIS A 235 6.77 -22.34 -15.74
C HIS A 235 5.65 -21.50 -16.36
N ALA A 236 5.77 -21.19 -17.65
CA ALA A 236 4.68 -20.60 -18.43
C ALA A 236 3.60 -21.65 -18.73
N MET A 237 2.34 -21.23 -18.69
CA MET A 237 1.17 -22.04 -19.00
C MET A 237 0.78 -21.84 -20.47
N SER A 238 0.25 -22.89 -21.07
CA SER A 238 -0.29 -22.84 -22.43
C SER A 238 -1.80 -22.64 -22.40
N PHE A 239 -2.32 -21.79 -23.29
CA PHE A 239 -3.76 -21.61 -23.43
C PHE A 239 -4.34 -22.70 -24.35
N GLN A 240 -5.16 -23.59 -23.79
CA GLN A 240 -5.75 -24.71 -24.51
C GLN A 240 -7.24 -24.83 -24.15
N ARG A 241 -8.11 -24.94 -25.17
CA ARG A 241 -9.56 -25.16 -25.00
C ARG A 241 -10.23 -24.20 -23.98
N GLY A 242 -9.81 -22.92 -23.97
CA GLY A 242 -10.41 -21.90 -23.09
C GLY A 242 -9.83 -21.83 -21.67
N THR A 243 -8.84 -22.66 -21.33
CA THR A 243 -8.18 -22.65 -20.01
C THR A 243 -6.66 -22.56 -20.14
N TRP A 244 -5.99 -22.04 -19.12
CA TRP A 244 -4.54 -22.09 -19.03
C TRP A 244 -4.14 -23.38 -18.34
N LYS A 245 -3.25 -24.17 -18.96
CA LYS A 245 -2.75 -25.42 -18.42
C LYS A 245 -1.23 -25.41 -18.34
N CYS A 246 -0.70 -25.78 -17.17
CA CYS A 246 0.73 -25.98 -16.97
C CYS A 246 1.14 -27.36 -17.51
N SER A 247 2.20 -27.40 -18.33
CA SER A 247 2.76 -28.67 -18.83
C SER A 247 3.53 -29.44 -17.76
N TYR A 248 4.09 -28.75 -16.76
CA TYR A 248 4.92 -29.35 -15.71
C TYR A 248 4.09 -30.01 -14.59
N CYS A 249 3.20 -29.26 -13.94
CA CYS A 249 2.41 -29.76 -12.79
C CYS A 249 0.95 -30.08 -13.13
N HIS A 250 0.55 -29.94 -14.39
CA HIS A 250 -0.82 -30.15 -14.88
C HIS A 250 -1.93 -29.29 -14.28
N TYR A 251 -1.60 -28.35 -13.38
CA TYR A 251 -2.54 -27.35 -12.88
C TYR A 251 -3.18 -26.58 -14.03
N SER A 252 -4.50 -26.41 -13.95
CA SER A 252 -5.28 -25.64 -14.91
C SER A 252 -6.13 -24.59 -14.21
N SER A 253 -6.22 -23.39 -14.80
CA SER A 253 -7.05 -22.32 -14.27
C SER A 253 -7.45 -21.34 -15.37
N ILE A 254 -8.71 -20.91 -15.34
CA ILE A 254 -9.18 -19.77 -16.16
C ILE A 254 -8.85 -18.43 -15.49
N LYS A 255 -8.86 -18.40 -14.14
CA LYS A 255 -8.71 -17.18 -13.33
C LYS A 255 -7.29 -16.65 -13.28
N ILE A 256 -6.28 -17.52 -13.48
CA ILE A 256 -4.86 -17.14 -13.46
C ILE A 256 -4.51 -16.08 -14.52
N PHE A 257 -5.33 -15.95 -15.56
CA PHE A 257 -5.16 -14.88 -16.55
C PHE A 257 -5.33 -13.49 -15.96
N ALA A 258 -6.23 -13.30 -14.98
CA ALA A 258 -6.44 -12.00 -14.34
C ALA A 258 -5.20 -11.54 -13.55
N GLU A 259 -4.57 -12.45 -12.79
CA GLU A 259 -3.30 -12.17 -12.10
C GLU A 259 -2.19 -11.84 -13.11
N ALA A 260 -2.07 -12.63 -14.18
CA ALA A 260 -1.06 -12.38 -15.21
C ALA A 260 -1.29 -11.04 -15.95
N LEU A 261 -2.54 -10.65 -16.18
CA LEU A 261 -2.89 -9.36 -16.79
C LEU A 261 -2.69 -8.19 -15.83
N LEU A 262 -2.91 -8.39 -14.53
CA LEU A 262 -2.56 -7.41 -13.50
C LEU A 262 -1.06 -7.15 -13.46
N ASP A 263 -0.23 -8.20 -13.56
CA ASP A 263 1.22 -8.01 -13.65
C ASP A 263 1.62 -7.15 -14.86
N TYR A 264 1.04 -7.42 -16.03
CA TYR A 264 1.27 -6.59 -17.22
C TYR A 264 0.86 -5.13 -16.95
N ARG A 265 -0.31 -4.93 -16.32
CA ARG A 265 -0.81 -3.61 -15.98
C ARG A 265 0.15 -2.83 -15.08
N LEU A 266 0.70 -3.51 -14.07
CA LEU A 266 1.61 -2.94 -13.09
C LEU A 266 3.02 -2.70 -13.67
N LEU A 267 3.54 -3.62 -14.49
CA LEU A 267 4.94 -3.59 -14.92
C LEU A 267 5.16 -2.95 -16.29
N VAL A 268 4.16 -2.96 -17.17
CA VAL A 268 4.31 -2.61 -18.58
C VAL A 268 3.43 -1.43 -18.96
N SER A 269 2.11 -1.58 -18.89
CA SER A 269 1.19 -0.53 -19.35
C SER A 269 -0.24 -0.75 -18.86
N HIS A 270 -0.94 0.35 -18.61
CA HIS A 270 -2.37 0.36 -18.29
C HIS A 270 -3.24 0.08 -19.54
N ASN A 271 -2.62 0.01 -20.71
CA ASN A 271 -3.26 -0.20 -21.99
C ASN A 271 -2.69 -1.43 -22.69
N ILE A 272 -3.52 -2.13 -23.45
CA ILE A 272 -3.09 -3.32 -24.19
C ILE A 272 -3.78 -3.42 -25.55
N THR A 273 -3.00 -3.66 -26.59
CA THR A 273 -3.49 -4.04 -27.93
C THR A 273 -3.56 -5.55 -28.08
N ASN A 274 -4.26 -6.04 -29.12
CA ASN A 274 -4.22 -7.46 -29.46
C ASN A 274 -2.79 -7.96 -29.68
N GLN A 275 -1.96 -7.20 -30.42
CA GLN A 275 -0.57 -7.56 -30.67
C GLN A 275 0.23 -7.63 -29.38
N GLN A 276 0.10 -6.64 -28.49
CA GLN A 276 0.79 -6.65 -27.19
C GLN A 276 0.36 -7.83 -26.32
N LEU A 277 -0.94 -8.16 -26.27
CA LEU A 277 -1.44 -9.33 -25.57
C LEU A 277 -0.77 -10.61 -26.09
N ARG A 278 -0.71 -10.77 -27.41
CA ARG A 278 -0.11 -11.95 -28.05
C ARG A 278 1.37 -12.07 -27.75
N THR A 279 2.12 -11.00 -27.97
CA THR A 279 3.56 -10.96 -27.70
C THR A 279 3.85 -11.23 -26.23
N PHE A 280 3.10 -10.58 -25.33
CA PHE A 280 3.40 -10.67 -23.90
C PHE A 280 2.97 -12.01 -23.28
N PHE A 281 1.83 -12.57 -23.69
CA PHE A 281 1.30 -13.81 -23.10
C PHE A 281 1.56 -15.07 -23.93
N GLY A 282 2.27 -14.96 -25.06
CA GLY A 282 2.57 -16.10 -25.94
C GLY A 282 1.33 -16.66 -26.66
N ILE A 283 0.35 -15.80 -27.00
CA ILE A 283 -0.87 -16.22 -27.69
C ILE A 283 -0.65 -16.14 -29.20
N HIS A 284 -0.62 -17.28 -29.88
CA HIS A 284 -0.31 -17.31 -31.32
C HIS A 284 -1.45 -16.76 -32.20
N SER A 285 -2.72 -17.10 -31.89
CA SER A 285 -3.89 -16.73 -32.69
C SER A 285 -4.42 -15.33 -32.37
N SER A 286 -4.56 -14.49 -33.41
CA SER A 286 -5.20 -13.17 -33.32
C SER A 286 -6.66 -13.25 -32.88
N ASP A 287 -7.40 -14.25 -33.36
CA ASP A 287 -8.81 -14.44 -33.02
C ASP A 287 -8.99 -14.84 -31.57
N THR A 288 -8.11 -15.71 -31.06
CA THR A 288 -8.11 -16.09 -29.64
C THR A 288 -7.82 -14.89 -28.73
N ALA A 289 -6.83 -14.07 -29.09
CA ALA A 289 -6.54 -12.83 -28.35
C ALA A 289 -7.74 -11.86 -28.38
N THR A 290 -8.38 -11.70 -29.54
CA THR A 290 -9.58 -10.84 -29.69
C THR A 290 -10.74 -11.35 -28.83
N ARG A 291 -10.98 -12.65 -28.82
CA ARG A 291 -12.02 -13.29 -28.00
C ARG A 291 -11.76 -13.12 -26.51
N LEU A 292 -10.51 -13.27 -26.07
CA LEU A 292 -10.14 -13.01 -24.67
C LEU A 292 -10.38 -11.54 -24.28
N LEU A 293 -9.94 -10.58 -25.10
CA LEU A 293 -10.13 -9.15 -24.82
C LEU A 293 -11.61 -8.75 -24.83
N ARG A 294 -12.41 -9.33 -25.73
CA ARG A 294 -13.87 -9.10 -25.78
C ARG A 294 -14.60 -9.74 -24.61
N LYS A 295 -14.17 -10.91 -24.13
CA LYS A 295 -14.80 -11.62 -23.01
C LYS A 295 -14.97 -10.71 -21.80
N PHE A 296 -13.93 -9.96 -21.44
CA PHE A 296 -13.92 -9.13 -20.25
C PHE A 296 -14.47 -7.72 -20.47
N GLN A 297 -14.95 -7.39 -21.67
CA GLN A 297 -15.61 -6.11 -21.97
C GLN A 297 -14.82 -4.87 -21.49
N PHE A 298 -13.49 -4.87 -21.63
CA PHE A 298 -12.69 -3.71 -21.24
C PHE A 298 -13.06 -2.49 -22.08
N PRO A 299 -13.10 -1.27 -21.49
CA PRO A 299 -13.20 -0.04 -22.26
C PRO A 299 -12.09 0.02 -23.31
N TYR A 300 -12.37 0.58 -24.48
CA TYR A 300 -11.36 0.70 -25.54
C TYR A 300 -11.53 2.00 -26.33
N THR A 301 -10.43 2.43 -26.92
CA THR A 301 -10.38 3.51 -27.90
C THR A 301 -9.93 2.98 -29.25
N GLY A 302 -10.24 3.72 -30.31
CA GLY A 302 -9.89 3.37 -31.68
C GLY A 302 -10.80 2.31 -32.33
N THR A 303 -10.61 2.14 -33.64
CA THR A 303 -11.41 1.24 -34.48
C THR A 303 -10.53 0.11 -35.02
N TYR A 304 -11.13 -1.07 -35.19
CA TYR A 304 -10.55 -2.26 -35.82
C TYR A 304 -9.05 -2.51 -35.49
N ARG A 305 -8.13 -2.08 -36.36
CA ARG A 305 -6.69 -2.33 -36.27
C ARG A 305 -5.96 -1.49 -35.22
N ASN A 306 -6.48 -0.30 -34.89
CA ASN A 306 -5.88 0.60 -33.91
C ASN A 306 -6.60 0.53 -32.55
N ARG A 307 -7.33 -0.57 -32.29
CA ARG A 307 -8.06 -0.72 -31.03
C ARG A 307 -7.08 -0.93 -29.87
N VAL A 308 -7.21 -0.08 -28.87
CA VAL A 308 -6.45 -0.14 -27.61
C VAL A 308 -7.43 -0.36 -26.47
N TYR A 309 -7.23 -1.43 -25.69
CA TYR A 309 -8.05 -1.73 -24.52
C TYR A 309 -7.42 -1.09 -23.28
N HIS A 310 -8.26 -0.49 -22.43
CA HIS A 310 -7.89 0.15 -21.18
C HIS A 310 -8.14 -0.81 -20.02
N LEU A 311 -7.09 -1.17 -19.31
CA LEU A 311 -7.16 -2.08 -18.16
C LEU A 311 -7.58 -1.29 -16.91
N PRO A 312 -8.76 -1.56 -16.33
CA PRO A 312 -9.25 -0.79 -15.18
C PRO A 312 -8.36 -0.97 -13.94
N GLU A 313 -8.43 -0.03 -12.99
CA GLU A 313 -7.71 -0.12 -11.71
C GLU A 313 -8.13 -1.33 -10.87
N ASN A 314 -9.45 -1.58 -10.80
CA ASN A 314 -10.04 -2.74 -10.13
C ASN A 314 -10.06 -3.99 -11.03
N LEU A 315 -8.96 -4.26 -11.75
CA LEU A 315 -8.88 -5.28 -12.80
C LEU A 315 -9.35 -6.67 -12.34
N LEU A 316 -8.94 -7.10 -11.16
CA LEU A 316 -9.30 -8.43 -10.63
C LEU A 316 -10.81 -8.53 -10.40
N ASP A 317 -11.40 -7.56 -9.69
CA ASP A 317 -12.84 -7.53 -9.40
C ASP A 317 -13.68 -7.39 -10.68
N HIS A 318 -13.17 -6.65 -11.66
CA HIS A 318 -13.80 -6.51 -12.97
C HIS A 318 -13.84 -7.85 -13.71
N MET A 319 -12.71 -8.56 -13.77
CA MET A 319 -12.60 -9.84 -14.48
C MET A 319 -13.33 -10.98 -13.77
N GLU A 320 -13.44 -10.95 -12.44
CA GLU A 320 -14.12 -11.96 -11.62
C GLU A 320 -15.58 -12.16 -12.05
N ARG A 321 -16.24 -11.12 -12.54
CA ARG A 321 -17.64 -11.17 -13.03
C ARG A 321 -17.83 -12.00 -14.30
N PHE A 322 -16.75 -12.38 -14.98
CA PHE A 322 -16.74 -13.09 -16.25
C PHE A 322 -16.17 -14.52 -16.14
N TYR A 323 -15.77 -14.93 -14.93
CA TYR A 323 -15.35 -16.30 -14.62
C TYR A 323 -16.49 -17.07 -14.00
#